data_AF-A0A2D5H704-F1
#
_entry.id   AF-A0A2D5H704-F1
#
_cell.length_a   1.000
_cell.length_b   1.000
_cell.length_c   1.000
_cell.angle_alpha   90.00
_cell.angle_beta   90.00
_cell.angle_gamma   90.00
#
_symmetry.space_group_name_H-M   'P 1'
#
loop_
_entity.id
_entity.type
_entity.pdbx_description
1 polymer ?
#
loop_
_entity_poly.entity_id
_entity_poly.type
_entity_poly.pdbx_seq_one_letter_code
_entity_poly.pdbx_strand_id
1 'polypeptide(L)' 'MNGFVWLVPVALLMGAIGLEAFLWSMRDGQYDDLDGAAERIFIDTEIDRPLTDPGKGDRSASETDPKQQRQ' A
#
# COMPACT_ATOMS: atom_id res chain seq x y z
N MET A 1 -11.43 17.28 50.37
CA MET A 1 -11.38 17.71 48.95
C MET A 1 -9.92 17.91 48.56
N ASN A 2 -9.33 17.00 47.76
CA ASN A 2 -7.98 17.20 47.18
C ASN A 2 -7.69 16.25 45.99
N GLY A 3 -8.72 15.82 45.25
CA GLY A 3 -8.56 14.83 44.16
C GLY A 3 -7.62 15.29 43.05
N PHE A 4 -7.53 16.60 42.79
CA PHE A 4 -6.64 17.17 41.79
C PHE A 4 -5.16 16.87 42.03
N VAL A 5 -4.74 16.67 43.28
CA VAL A 5 -3.36 16.31 43.63
C VAL A 5 -2.95 14.97 43.02
N TRP A 6 -3.91 14.06 42.81
CA TRP A 6 -3.67 12.76 42.17
C TRP A 6 -4.06 12.75 40.69
N LEU A 7 -5.14 13.44 40.32
CA LEU A 7 -5.62 13.44 38.94
C LEU A 7 -4.67 14.18 37.99
N VAL A 8 -4.04 15.27 38.41
CA VAL A 8 -3.13 16.05 37.55
C VAL A 8 -1.88 15.24 37.19
N PRO A 9 -1.13 14.63 38.16
CA PRO A 9 0.01 13.79 37.81
C PRO A 9 -0.38 12.58 36.94
N VAL A 10 -1.49 11.92 37.24
CA VAL A 10 -1.96 10.75 36.47
C VAL A 10 -2.29 11.14 35.02
N ALA A 11 -2.98 12.26 34.82
CA ALA A 11 -3.30 12.75 33.48
C ALA A 11 -2.04 13.11 32.68
N LEU A 12 -1.06 13.77 33.32
CA LEU A 12 0.22 14.09 32.67
C LEU A 12 0.99 12.83 32.30
N LEU A 13 1.01 11.82 33.17
CA LEU A 13 1.68 10.54 32.88
C LEU A 13 1.01 9.81 31.72
N MET A 14 -0.32 9.77 31.69
CA MET A 14 -1.08 9.19 30.58
C MET A 14 -0.83 9.93 29.27
N GLY A 15 -0.78 11.26 29.30
CA GLY A 15 -0.44 12.08 28.15
C GLY A 15 0.99 11.84 27.65
N ALA A 16 1.96 11.73 28.56
CA ALA A 16 3.35 11.45 28.22
C ALA A 16 3.52 10.07 27.57
N ILE A 17 2.89 9.02 28.13
CA ILE A 17 2.91 7.67 27.55
C ILE A 17 2.31 7.67 26.14
N GLY A 18 1.16 8.32 25.96
CA GLY A 18 0.53 8.43 24.64
C GLY A 18 1.41 9.18 23.64
N LEU A 19 2.08 10.25 24.08
CA LEU A 19 3.00 11.01 23.25
C LEU A 19 4.24 10.19 22.87
N GLU A 20 4.86 9.47 23.82
CA GLU A 20 6.00 8.59 23.52
C GLU A 20 5.63 7.50 22.52
N ALA A 21 4.48 6.86 22.70
CA ALA A 21 3.98 5.84 21.76
C ALA A 21 3.72 6.44 20.36
N PHE A 22 3.17 7.65 20.29
CA PHE A 22 2.95 8.35 19.03
C PHE A 22 4.27 8.72 18.32
N LEU A 23 5.24 9.26 19.06
CA LEU A 23 6.56 9.58 18.51
C LEU A 23 7.31 8.32 18.05
N TRP A 24 7.17 7.20 18.78
CA TRP A 24 7.70 5.90 18.37
C TRP A 24 7.08 5.41 17.07
N SER A 25 5.75 5.51 16.92
CA SER A 25 5.02 5.16 15.69
C SER A 25 5.52 5.96 14.46
N MET A 26 5.73 7.27 14.61
CA MET A 26 6.28 8.10 13.52
C MET A 26 7.71 7.69 13.11
N ARG A 27 8.51 7.20 14.05
CA ARG A 27 9.89 6.80 13.77
C ARG A 27 9.99 5.47 13.02
N ASP A 28 8.97 4.61 13.09
CA ASP A 28 8.97 3.28 12.49
C ASP A 28 8.71 3.28 10.97
N GLY A 29 8.65 4.46 10.33
CA GLY A 29 8.55 4.58 8.87
C GLY A 29 7.22 4.12 8.29
N GLN A 30 6.22 3.80 9.11
CA GLN A 30 4.89 3.32 8.68
C GLN A 30 4.12 4.34 7.83
N TYR A 31 4.53 5.61 7.85
CA TYR A 31 3.93 6.68 7.05
C TYR A 31 4.45 6.74 5.60
N ASP A 32 5.59 6.12 5.31
CA ASP A 32 6.20 6.11 3.97
C ASP A 32 5.33 5.34 2.96
N ASP A 33 4.58 4.34 3.43
CA ASP A 33 3.60 3.58 2.61
C ASP A 33 2.30 4.37 2.36
N LEU A 34 1.92 5.28 3.27
CA LEU A 34 0.78 6.18 3.06
C LEU A 34 1.07 7.24 1.99
N ASP A 35 2.30 7.76 1.96
CA ASP A 35 2.78 8.65 0.90
C ASP A 35 2.78 7.94 -0.47
N GLY A 36 3.17 6.66 -0.51
CA GLY A 36 3.10 5.82 -1.72
C GLY A 36 1.67 5.49 -2.19
N ALA A 37 0.70 5.36 -1.27
CA ALA A 37 -0.71 5.16 -1.61
C ALA A 37 -1.38 6.44 -2.12
N ALA A 38 -1.01 7.60 -1.57
CA ALA A 38 -1.50 8.91 -2.02
C ALA A 38 -1.07 9.23 -3.47
N GLU A 39 0.17 8.90 -3.84
CA GLU A 39 0.70 9.05 -5.20
C GLU A 39 -0.14 8.26 -6.22
N ARG A 40 -0.59 7.06 -5.85
CA ARG A 40 -1.43 6.21 -6.73
C ARG A 40 -2.82 6.79 -6.93
N ILE A 41 -3.44 7.34 -5.89
CA ILE A 41 -4.79 7.94 -5.98
C ILE A 41 -4.80 9.18 -6.88
N PHE A 42 -3.72 9.97 -6.91
CA PHE A 42 -3.65 11.15 -7.76
C PHE A 42 -3.36 10.80 -9.24
N ILE A 43 -2.56 9.76 -9.51
CA ILE A 43 -2.22 9.33 -10.88
C ILE A 43 -3.29 8.43 -11.51
N ASP A 44 -4.05 7.65 -10.72
CA ASP A 44 -5.06 6.72 -11.24
C ASP A 44 -6.27 7.41 -11.92
N THR A 45 -6.39 8.74 -11.80
CA THR A 45 -7.43 9.49 -12.53
C THR A 45 -7.04 9.73 -14.00
N GLU A 46 -5.76 9.57 -14.38
CA GLU A 46 -5.26 9.84 -15.74
C GLU A 46 -4.78 8.58 -16.49
N ILE A 47 -4.64 7.43 -15.81
CA ILE A 47 -4.23 6.16 -16.43
C ILE A 47 -5.29 5.07 -16.22
N ASP A 48 -6.50 5.32 -16.71
CA ASP A 48 -7.46 4.24 -16.98
C ASP A 48 -7.08 3.52 -18.29
N ARG A 49 -5.88 2.92 -18.30
CA ARG A 49 -5.46 2.00 -19.35
C ARG A 49 -5.51 0.60 -18.77
N PRO A 50 -6.37 -0.29 -19.28
CA PRO A 50 -6.33 -1.69 -18.91
C PRO A 50 -4.91 -2.22 -19.09
N LEU A 51 -4.39 -2.95 -18.10
CA LEU A 51 -3.22 -3.79 -18.26
C LEU A 51 -3.56 -4.83 -19.34
N THR A 52 -3.37 -4.46 -20.60
CA THR A 52 -3.34 -5.42 -21.70
C THR A 52 -2.04 -6.17 -21.48
N ASP A 53 -2.16 -7.40 -20.98
CA ASP A 53 -1.04 -8.34 -20.89
C ASP A 53 -0.37 -8.45 -22.28
N PRO A 54 0.83 -7.88 -22.48
CA PRO A 54 1.54 -7.96 -23.76
C PRO A 54 2.19 -9.33 -23.96
N GLY A 55 1.95 -10.29 -23.05
CA GLY A 55 2.49 -11.64 -23.06
C GLY A 55 1.62 -12.70 -23.73
N LYS A 56 0.41 -12.38 -24.19
CA LYS A 56 -0.37 -13.31 -25.02
C LYS A 56 0.00 -13.17 -26.51
N GLY A 57 1.30 -13.26 -26.79
CA GLY A 57 1.81 -13.53 -28.13
C GLY A 57 1.30 -14.88 -28.60
N ASP A 58 0.39 -14.85 -29.57
CA ASP A 58 0.57 -15.50 -30.88
C ASP A 58 0.93 -16.99 -30.92
N ARG A 59 0.58 -17.79 -29.89
CA ARG A 59 0.89 -19.23 -29.85
C ARG A 59 -0.27 -20.17 -30.12
N SER A 60 -1.37 -19.73 -30.73
CA SER A 60 -2.52 -20.61 -30.98
C SER A 60 -3.04 -20.66 -32.42
N ALA A 61 -2.40 -19.99 -33.39
CA ALA A 61 -2.94 -19.95 -34.76
C ALA A 61 -1.91 -20.23 -35.86
N SER A 62 -0.81 -20.92 -35.56
CA SER A 62 0.05 -21.52 -36.60
C SER A 62 0.11 -23.04 -36.44
N GLU A 63 -1.06 -23.67 -36.34
CA GLU A 63 -1.19 -25.10 -36.61
C GLU A 63 -1.69 -25.27 -38.05
N THR A 64 -0.76 -25.08 -38.99
CA THR A 64 -0.88 -25.60 -40.35
C THR A 64 0.52 -25.99 -40.78
N ASP A 65 0.92 -27.21 -40.40
CA ASP A 65 2.08 -27.89 -40.98
C ASP A 65 1.62 -28.71 -42.20
N PRO A 66 1.91 -28.29 -43.46
CA PRO A 66 1.55 -29.02 -44.66
C PRO A 66 2.46 -30.23 -44.95
N LYS A 67 3.07 -30.86 -43.93
CA LYS A 67 4.03 -31.98 -44.12
C LYS A 67 3.48 -33.38 -43.86
N GLN A 68 2.17 -33.57 -43.89
CA GLN A 68 1.54 -34.90 -43.81
C GLN A 68 0.81 -35.32 -45.10
N GLN A 69 1.33 -34.91 -46.26
CA GLN A 69 0.74 -35.27 -47.57
C GLN A 69 1.79 -35.71 -48.62
N ARG A 70 2.92 -36.22 -48.15
CA ARG A 70 3.83 -37.07 -48.94
C ARG A 70 4.19 -38.30 -48.13
N GLN A 71 3.21 -39.19 -47.93
CA GLN A 71 3.41 -40.63 -47.89
C GLN A 71 2.25 -41.28 -48.64
#